data_AF-A0A8J5RB23-F1
#
_entry.id   AF-A0A8J5RB23-F1
#
_cell.length_a   1.000
_cell.length_b   1.000
_cell.length_c   1.000
_cell.angle_alpha   90.00
_cell.angle_beta   90.00
_cell.angle_gamma   90.00
#
_symmetry.space_group_name_H-M   'P 1'
#
loop_
_entity.id
_entity.type
_entity.pdbx_description
1 polymer ?
#
loop_
_entity_poly.entity_id
_entity_poly.type
_entity_poly.pdbx_seq_one_letter_code
_entity_poly.pdbx_strand_id
1 'polypeptide(L)' 'MDSDRRRPEVLHGDDNDEGDDELVVPPHEMAARRAAAAASVMEGAGRTLKGRDLRRVRNAVWRTTGFLDL' A
#
# COMPACT_ATOMS: atom_id res chain seq x y z
N MET A 1 43.67 2.38 17.16
CA MET A 1 42.89 3.53 16.67
C MET A 1 41.79 2.95 15.80
N ASP A 2 40.77 2.38 16.43
CA ASP A 2 39.63 1.81 15.71
C ASP A 2 38.69 2.94 15.35
N SER A 3 38.72 3.32 14.08
CA SER A 3 37.83 4.31 13.51
C SER A 3 36.41 3.78 13.52
N ASP A 4 35.70 4.16 14.58
CA ASP A 4 34.28 3.99 14.77
C ASP A 4 33.54 4.47 13.52
N ARG A 5 32.93 3.52 12.81
CA ARG A 5 32.02 3.75 11.69
C ARG A 5 30.78 4.44 12.27
N ARG A 6 30.84 5.77 12.40
CA ARG A 6 29.67 6.60 12.66
C ARG A 6 28.65 6.36 11.55
N ARG A 7 27.67 5.54 11.89
CA ARG A 7 26.46 5.29 11.11
C ARG A 7 25.78 6.64 10.90
N PRO A 8 25.32 6.99 9.68
CA PRO A 8 24.51 8.18 9.54
C PRO A 8 23.19 7.91 10.27
N GLU A 9 22.95 8.66 11.34
CA GLU A 9 21.69 8.66 12.06
C GLU A 9 20.64 9.17 11.10
N VAL A 10 19.75 8.27 10.65
CA VAL A 10 18.58 8.64 9.86
C VAL A 10 17.62 9.38 10.78
N LEU A 11 17.72 10.70 10.78
CA LEU A 11 16.76 11.58 11.42
C LEU A 11 15.41 11.39 10.72
N HIS A 12 14.52 10.61 11.35
CA HIS A 12 13.12 10.54 10.95
C HIS A 12 12.44 11.80 11.50
N GLY A 13 12.40 12.84 10.68
CA GLY A 13 11.63 14.04 10.99
C GLY A 13 10.15 13.70 10.89
N ASP A 14 9.51 13.47 12.04
CA ASP A 14 8.06 13.53 12.18
C ASP A 14 7.69 15.00 12.37
N ASP A 15 7.79 15.79 11.31
CA ASP A 15 7.15 17.11 11.25
C ASP A 15 5.69 16.87 10.86
N ASN A 16 4.86 16.63 11.89
CA ASN A 16 3.43 16.86 11.83
C ASN A 16 3.19 18.36 11.68
N ASP A 17 3.45 18.90 10.49
CA ASP A 17 3.05 20.27 10.14
C ASP A 17 1.59 20.23 9.70
N GLU A 18 0.75 20.69 10.62
CA GLU A 18 -0.69 20.86 10.50
C GLU A 18 -0.96 22.05 9.55
N GLY A 19 -0.72 21.82 8.26
CA GLY A 19 -0.92 22.80 7.18
C GLY A 19 -1.64 22.14 6.02
N ASP A 20 -2.83 22.65 5.71
CA ASP A 20 -3.76 22.21 4.65
C ASP A 20 -3.25 22.55 3.22
N ASP A 21 -1.95 22.34 2.98
CA ASP A 21 -1.33 22.31 1.66
C ASP A 21 -0.99 20.86 1.36
N GLU A 22 -1.55 20.33 0.28
CA GLU A 22 -1.47 18.94 -0.18
C GLU A 22 -0.06 18.33 -0.04
N LEU A 23 0.24 17.78 1.16
CA LEU A 23 1.53 17.20 1.50
C LEU A 23 1.87 16.13 0.48
N VAL A 24 2.86 16.40 -0.39
CA VAL A 24 3.27 15.48 -1.45
C VAL A 24 3.86 14.24 -0.80
N VAL A 25 3.00 13.22 -0.62
CA VAL A 25 3.39 11.96 0.01
C VAL A 25 4.39 11.24 -0.89
N PRO A 26 5.58 10.86 -0.39
CA PRO A 26 6.56 10.17 -1.20
C PRO A 26 6.02 8.81 -1.68
N PRO A 27 6.46 8.32 -2.85
CA PRO A 27 5.81 7.20 -3.53
C PRO A 27 5.83 5.89 -2.72
N HIS A 28 6.83 5.68 -1.86
CA HIS A 28 6.94 4.49 -1.01
C HIS A 28 5.93 4.49 0.14
N GLU A 29 5.59 5.65 0.71
CA GLU A 29 4.54 5.79 1.71
C GLU A 29 3.15 5.57 1.11
N MET A 30 2.89 6.09 -0.09
CA MET A 30 1.67 5.80 -0.84
C MET A 30 1.49 4.29 -1.09
N ALA A 31 2.59 3.60 -1.42
CA ALA A 31 2.57 2.15 -1.60
C ALA A 31 2.29 1.41 -0.29
N ALA A 32 2.90 1.83 0.82
CA ALA A 32 2.67 1.24 2.14
C ALA A 32 1.22 1.41 2.61
N ARG A 33 0.63 2.61 2.46
CA ARG A 33 -0.78 2.87 2.76
C ARG A 33 -1.71 1.93 1.97
N ARG A 34 -1.42 1.69 0.69
CA ARG A 34 -2.18 0.75 -0.16
C ARG A 34 -2.00 -0.72 0.26
N ALA A 35 -0.81 -1.09 0.71
CA ALA A 35 -0.51 -2.44 1.16
C ALA A 35 -1.23 -2.79 2.47
N ALA A 36 -1.37 -1.83 3.39
CA ALA A 36 -2.12 -2.00 4.63
C ALA A 36 -3.61 -2.30 4.41
N ALA A 37 -4.20 -1.86 3.29
CA ALA A 37 -5.58 -2.13 2.90
C ALA A 37 -5.77 -3.42 2.06
N ALA A 38 -4.76 -4.28 1.97
CA ALA A 38 -4.83 -5.48 1.11
C ALA A 38 -5.77 -6.55 1.69
N ALA A 39 -6.90 -6.79 1.02
CA ALA A 39 -7.82 -7.89 1.33
C ALA A 39 -7.27 -9.26 0.87
N SER A 40 -7.89 -10.36 1.34
CA SER A 40 -7.65 -11.71 0.80
C SER A 40 -8.84 -12.61 0.88
N VAL A 41 -8.97 -13.52 -0.10
CA VAL A 41 -10.10 -14.45 -0.23
C VAL A 41 -9.53 -15.86 -0.41
N MET A 42 -10.12 -16.84 0.27
CA MET A 42 -9.81 -18.25 0.05
C MET A 42 -10.69 -18.80 -1.06
N GLU A 43 -10.08 -19.42 -2.07
CA GLU A 43 -10.76 -20.14 -3.15
C GLU A 43 -10.68 -21.65 -2.88
N GLY A 44 -11.83 -22.29 -2.70
CA GLY A 44 -11.93 -23.74 -2.52
C GLY A 44 -11.05 -24.28 -1.39
N ALA A 45 -10.53 -25.50 -1.55
CA ALA A 45 -9.65 -26.15 -0.59
C ALA A 45 -8.19 -25.65 -0.74
N GLY A 46 -7.86 -24.55 -0.06
CA GLY A 46 -6.49 -24.23 0.34
C GLY A 46 -5.70 -23.24 -0.52
N ARG A 47 -6.27 -22.67 -1.60
CA ARG A 47 -5.61 -21.57 -2.33
C ARG A 47 -6.13 -20.23 -1.83
N THR A 48 -5.22 -19.37 -1.35
CA THR A 48 -5.56 -17.99 -1.00
C THR A 48 -5.25 -17.06 -2.16
N LEU A 49 -6.25 -16.34 -2.65
CA LEU A 49 -6.08 -15.27 -3.62
C LEU A 49 -5.51 -14.04 -2.92
N LYS A 50 -4.45 -13.48 -3.50
CA LYS A 50 -3.77 -12.27 -3.02
C LYS A 50 -3.43 -11.36 -4.20
N GLY A 51 -3.32 -10.07 -3.93
CA GLY A 51 -2.82 -9.07 -4.87
C GLY A 51 -3.47 -9.13 -6.25
N ARG A 52 -2.73 -9.61 -7.26
CA ARG A 52 -3.16 -9.64 -8.66
C ARG A 52 -4.43 -10.45 -8.90
N ASP A 53 -4.58 -11.60 -8.23
CA ASP A 53 -5.73 -12.48 -8.48
C ASP A 53 -7.01 -11.84 -7.92
N LEU A 54 -6.94 -11.20 -6.75
CA LEU A 54 -8.05 -10.41 -6.21
C LEU A 54 -8.42 -9.23 -7.10
N ARG A 55 -7.43 -8.57 -7.71
CA ARG A 55 -7.69 -7.47 -8.65
C ARG A 55 -8.52 -7.95 -9.84
N ARG A 56 -8.26 -9.16 -10.34
CA ARG A 56 -9.03 -9.77 -11.43
C ARG A 56 -10.45 -10.09 -10.99
N VAL A 57 -10.63 -10.72 -9.82
CA VAL A 57 -11.96 -11.02 -9.26
C VAL A 57 -12.77 -9.75 -9.05
N ARG A 58 -12.20 -8.72 -8.41
CA ARG A 58 -12.86 -7.44 -8.18
C ARG A 58 -13.31 -6.79 -9.48
N ASN A 59 -12.43 -6.71 -10.48
CA ASN A 59 -12.77 -6.11 -11.76
C ASN A 59 -13.84 -6.94 -12.51
N ALA A 60 -13.82 -8.28 -12.38
CA ALA A 60 -14.87 -9.13 -12.93
C ALA A 60 -16.22 -8.86 -12.24
N VAL A 61 -16.26 -8.81 -10.90
CA VAL A 61 -17.48 -8.47 -10.14
C VAL A 61 -18.02 -7.11 -10.58
N TRP A 62 -17.18 -6.09 -10.69
CA TRP A 62 -17.60 -4.75 -11.09
C TRP A 62 -18.19 -4.70 -12.51
N ARG A 63 -17.66 -5.49 -13.44
CA ARG A 63 -18.24 -5.62 -14.78
C ARG A 63 -19.56 -6.38 -14.75
N THR A 64 -19.63 -7.48 -14.02
CA THR A 64 -20.84 -8.30 -13.92
C THR A 64 -21.99 -7.56 -13.26
N THR A 65 -21.70 -6.74 -12.26
CA THR A 65 -22.70 -5.96 -11.51
C THR A 65 -23.01 -4.60 -12.17
N GLY A 66 -22.34 -4.25 -13.26
CA GLY A 66 -22.55 -3.00 -13.98
C GLY A 66 -21.99 -1.75 -13.28
N PHE A 67 -21.20 -1.89 -12.20
CA PHE A 67 -20.61 -0.75 -11.49
C PHE A 67 -19.63 0.07 -12.34
N LEU A 68 -19.04 -0.51 -13.38
CA LEU A 68 -18.11 0.17 -14.30
C LEU A 68 -18.74 0.58 -15.64
N ASP A 69 -20.00 0.22 -15.88
CA ASP A 69 -20.71 0.49 -17.13
C ASP A 69 -21.77 1.61 -16.98
N LEU A 70 -21.70 2.38 -15.88
CA LEU A 70 -22.54 3.54 -15.56
C LEU A 70 -21.89 4.86 -15.98
#